data_AF-A0ABD3ET52-F1
#
_entry.id   AF-A0ABD3ET52-F1
#
_cell.length_a   1.000
_cell.length_b   1.000
_cell.length_c   1.000
_cell.angle_alpha   90.00
_cell.angle_beta   90.00
_cell.angle_gamma   90.00
#
_symmetry.space_group_name_H-M   'P 1'
#
loop_
_entity.id
_entity.type
_entity.pdbx_description
1 polymer ?
#
loop_
_entity_poly.entity_id
_entity_poly.type
_entity_poly.pdbx_seq_one_letter_code
_entity_poly.pdbx_strand_id
1 'polypeptide(L)'
;MAVDYTKKLAEVWGSDVEKTLFVASIQDSPKPPSQRITLTYPVVNNAANIHFSGCVRRRWQGRADSAHDRHREAHAASPAANVKPTDGVVYWFIDEDAAAKLSDEARM
;
A
#
# COMPACT_ATOMS: atom_id res chain seq x y z
N MET A 1 10.71 -7.46 -4.25
CA MET A 1 9.46 -8.21 -4.08
C MET A 1 8.65 -7.56 -2.95
N ALA A 2 7.39 -7.21 -3.20
CA ALA A 2 6.48 -6.84 -2.12
C ALA A 2 6.07 -8.14 -1.42
N VAL A 3 6.15 -8.18 -0.08
CA VAL A 3 5.65 -9.34 0.65
C VAL A 3 4.17 -9.13 0.90
N ASP A 4 3.42 -10.17 0.55
CA ASP A 4 1.99 -10.28 0.68
C ASP A 4 1.67 -10.85 2.07
N TYR A 5 1.40 -9.95 3.02
CA TYR A 5 1.13 -10.31 4.42
C TYR A 5 -0.26 -10.94 4.62
N THR A 6 -1.13 -10.88 3.60
CA THR A 6 -2.50 -11.37 3.66
C THR A 6 -2.58 -12.87 3.92
N LYS A 7 -1.65 -13.65 3.34
CA LYS A 7 -1.75 -15.12 3.32
C LYS A 7 -1.58 -15.79 4.68
N LYS A 8 -0.87 -15.18 5.63
CA LYS A 8 -0.58 -15.78 6.94
C LYS A 8 -1.33 -15.16 8.10
N LEU A 9 -1.68 -13.87 8.01
CA LEU A 9 -2.70 -13.30 8.88
C LEU A 9 -4.01 -14.10 8.75
N ALA A 10 -4.29 -14.60 7.54
CA ALA A 10 -5.38 -15.52 7.26
C ALA A 10 -5.34 -16.84 8.04
N GLU A 11 -4.16 -17.42 8.26
CA GLU A 11 -4.00 -18.73 8.94
C GLU A 11 -4.29 -18.65 10.44
N VAL A 12 -4.01 -17.50 11.07
CA VAL A 12 -4.20 -17.32 12.53
C VAL A 12 -5.53 -16.66 12.87
N TRP A 13 -6.04 -15.78 12.00
CA TRP A 13 -7.17 -14.90 12.32
C TRP A 13 -8.27 -14.86 11.23
N GLY A 14 -8.15 -15.67 10.16
CA GLY A 14 -9.09 -15.69 9.03
C GLY A 14 -8.74 -14.73 7.90
N SER A 15 -9.18 -15.01 6.67
CA SER A 15 -8.73 -14.39 5.41
C SER A 15 -8.82 -12.86 5.30
N ASP A 16 -9.57 -12.19 6.17
CA ASP A 16 -9.95 -10.79 6.00
C ASP A 16 -9.40 -9.85 7.08
N VAL A 17 -8.36 -10.25 7.83
CA VAL A 17 -7.74 -9.42 8.90
C VAL A 17 -7.48 -7.98 8.48
N GLU A 18 -6.91 -7.78 7.29
CA GLU A 18 -6.56 -6.45 6.79
C GLU A 18 -7.80 -5.56 6.54
N LYS A 19 -8.99 -6.15 6.40
CA LYS A 19 -10.26 -5.49 6.11
C LYS A 19 -11.21 -5.43 7.31
N THR A 20 -10.96 -6.20 8.37
CA THR A 20 -11.90 -6.35 9.51
C THR A 20 -11.34 -5.81 10.82
N LEU A 21 -10.06 -6.03 11.11
CA LEU A 21 -9.44 -5.52 12.33
C LEU A 21 -9.03 -4.05 12.15
N PHE A 22 -8.81 -3.33 13.24
CA PHE A 22 -8.19 -1.99 13.22
C PHE A 22 -6.66 -2.04 13.40
N VAL A 23 -6.18 -3.05 14.12
CA VAL A 23 -4.77 -3.26 14.44
C VAL A 23 -4.46 -4.74 14.30
N ALA A 24 -3.32 -5.09 13.71
CA ALA A 24 -2.87 -6.47 13.54
C ALA A 24 -1.39 -6.64 13.90
N SER A 25 -1.02 -7.83 14.38
CA SER A 25 0.38 -8.22 14.58
C SER A 25 0.92 -8.93 13.35
N ILE A 26 2.09 -8.52 12.87
CA ILE A 26 2.89 -9.21 11.86
C ILE A 26 4.02 -9.93 12.59
N GLN A 27 4.30 -11.19 12.26
CA GLN A 27 5.35 -11.97 12.93
C GLN A 27 6.56 -12.27 12.02
N ASP A 28 6.39 -12.20 10.71
CA ASP A 28 7.34 -12.69 9.72
C ASP A 28 7.67 -11.67 8.62
N SER A 29 7.78 -10.39 8.99
CA SER A 29 8.20 -9.35 8.05
C SER A 29 9.55 -9.68 7.41
N PRO A 30 9.65 -9.69 6.06
CA PRO A 30 10.89 -9.96 5.33
C PRO A 30 11.97 -8.92 5.63
N LYS A 31 11.55 -7.73 6.09
CA LYS A 31 12.44 -6.65 6.48
C LYS A 31 12.56 -6.67 8.00
N PRO A 32 13.78 -6.81 8.55
CA PRO A 32 14.01 -6.70 9.99
C PRO A 32 13.54 -5.35 10.58
N PRO A 33 13.03 -5.30 11.82
CA PRO A 33 12.61 -6.46 12.64
C PRO A 33 11.40 -7.19 12.04
N SER A 34 11.33 -8.52 12.23
CA SER A 34 10.29 -9.38 11.66
C SER A 34 8.93 -9.19 12.32
N GLN A 35 8.91 -8.91 13.62
CA GLN A 35 7.69 -8.69 14.39
C GLN A 35 7.30 -7.21 14.39
N ARG A 36 6.05 -6.90 14.08
CA ARG A 36 5.49 -5.54 14.00
C ARG A 36 4.05 -5.51 14.45
N ILE A 37 3.60 -4.34 14.91
CA ILE A 37 2.17 -4.02 15.05
C ILE A 37 1.85 -3.01 13.94
N THR A 38 0.74 -3.21 13.23
CA THR A 38 0.33 -2.34 12.11
C THR A 38 -1.14 -1.94 12.22
N LEU A 39 -1.44 -0.73 11.76
CA LEU A 39 -2.81 -0.35 11.40
C LEU A 39 -3.18 -1.01 10.07
N THR A 40 -4.47 -1.29 9.90
CA THR A 40 -5.07 -1.99 8.75
C THR A 40 -5.97 -1.05 7.95
N TYR A 41 -6.59 -1.55 6.87
CA TYR A 41 -7.34 -0.69 5.94
C TYR A 41 -8.55 0.03 6.55
N PRO A 42 -9.33 -0.54 7.49
CA PRO A 42 -10.42 0.21 8.12
C PRO A 42 -9.97 1.50 8.80
N VAL A 43 -8.76 1.51 9.37
CA VAL A 43 -8.20 2.73 9.98
C VAL A 43 -7.63 3.65 8.92
N VAL A 44 -6.82 3.12 7.99
CA VAL A 44 -6.16 3.94 6.96
C VAL A 44 -7.20 4.61 6.03
N ASN A 45 -8.22 3.88 5.59
CA ASN A 45 -9.24 4.38 4.66
C ASN A 45 -10.27 5.32 5.33
N ASN A 46 -10.27 5.43 6.67
CA ASN A 46 -11.10 6.39 7.40
C ASN A 46 -10.35 7.70 7.73
N ALA A 47 -9.10 7.85 7.29
CA ALA A 47 -8.34 9.08 7.48
C ALA A 47 -8.80 10.18 6.50
N ALA A 48 -8.92 11.41 7.00
CA ALA A 48 -9.28 12.57 6.17
C ALA A 48 -8.22 12.91 5.12
N ASN A 49 -6.93 12.74 5.45
CA ASN A 49 -5.82 12.98 4.54
C ASN A 49 -4.79 11.86 4.68
N ILE A 50 -4.41 11.25 3.55
CA ILE A 50 -3.43 10.16 3.47
C ILE A 50 -2.29 10.64 2.60
N HIS A 51 -1.07 10.65 3.14
CA HIS A 51 0.11 11.11 2.41
C HIS A 51 1.07 9.93 2.22
N PHE A 52 1.37 9.61 0.96
CA PHE A 52 2.45 8.72 0.61
C PHE A 52 3.68 9.52 0.24
N SER A 53 4.80 9.29 0.92
CA SER A 53 6.09 9.88 0.59
C SER A 53 7.09 8.80 0.18
N GLY A 54 7.87 9.06 -0.88
CA GLY A 54 8.91 8.13 -1.30
C GLY A 54 9.87 8.69 -2.34
N CYS A 55 11.17 8.52 -2.08
CA CYS A 55 12.25 8.75 -3.04
C CYS A 55 12.71 7.42 -3.64
N VAL A 56 13.08 7.41 -4.92
CA VAL A 56 13.34 6.18 -5.66
C VAL A 56 14.79 6.09 -6.10
N ARG A 57 15.50 5.05 -5.62
CA ARG A 57 16.66 4.51 -6.35
C ARG A 57 16.48 3.10 -6.91
N ARG A 58 15.65 2.24 -6.29
CA ARG A 58 15.46 0.84 -6.77
C ARG A 58 14.12 0.18 -6.43
N ARG A 59 13.20 0.83 -5.72
CA ARG A 59 12.05 0.16 -5.07
C ARG A 59 10.70 0.39 -5.76
N TRP A 60 10.66 1.23 -6.79
CA TRP A 60 9.43 1.77 -7.37
C TRP A 60 9.26 1.44 -8.85
N GLN A 61 10.08 0.54 -9.41
CA GLN A 61 9.89 0.11 -10.80
C GLN A 61 8.59 -0.66 -11.05
N GLY A 62 7.92 -1.17 -10.01
CA GLY A 62 6.60 -1.83 -10.11
C GLY A 62 5.51 -1.22 -9.20
N ARG A 63 5.70 0.02 -8.71
CA ARG A 63 4.66 0.77 -7.95
C ARG A 63 4.16 2.00 -8.70
N ALA A 64 4.89 2.48 -9.71
CA ALA A 64 4.41 3.51 -10.62
C ALA A 64 3.14 3.13 -11.35
N ASP A 65 3.06 1.88 -11.76
CA ASP A 65 1.89 1.34 -12.44
C ASP A 65 0.64 1.38 -11.52
N SER A 66 0.83 1.33 -10.19
CA SER A 66 -0.26 1.38 -9.20
C SER A 66 -0.82 2.78 -8.94
N ALA A 67 -0.10 3.85 -9.28
CA ALA A 67 -0.60 5.22 -9.17
C ALA A 67 -1.53 5.57 -10.36
N HIS A 68 -1.34 4.91 -11.51
CA HIS A 68 -2.08 5.16 -12.74
C HIS A 68 -3.31 4.25 -12.90
N ASP A 69 -3.23 2.98 -12.50
CA ASP A 69 -4.30 2.02 -12.80
C ASP A 69 -5.38 1.91 -11.70
N ARG A 70 -6.44 2.72 -11.84
CA ARG A 70 -7.75 2.43 -11.21
C ARG A 70 -8.38 1.13 -11.75
N HIS A 71 -7.86 0.53 -12.83
CA HIS A 71 -8.53 -0.52 -13.61
C HIS A 71 -7.73 -1.79 -13.93
N ARG A 72 -6.49 -1.99 -13.47
CA ARG A 72 -5.78 -3.25 -13.73
C ARG A 72 -5.92 -4.29 -12.62
N GLU A 73 -6.67 -5.32 -12.98
CA GLU A 73 -6.81 -6.59 -12.28
C GLU A 73 -5.48 -7.40 -12.34
N ALA A 74 -5.17 -8.09 -11.24
CA ALA A 74 -4.38 -9.32 -11.21
C ALA A 74 -2.83 -9.31 -11.29
N HIS A 75 -2.13 -8.32 -10.72
CA HIS A 75 -0.78 -8.57 -10.18
C HIS A 75 -0.69 -8.06 -8.74
N ALA A 76 -0.82 -8.98 -7.77
CA ALA A 76 -0.68 -8.79 -6.32
C ALA A 76 -0.70 -7.31 -5.88
N ALA A 77 -1.90 -6.73 -5.79
CA ALA A 77 -2.11 -5.32 -5.53
C ALA A 77 -1.19 -4.86 -4.40
N SER A 78 -0.31 -3.90 -4.69
CA SER A 78 0.58 -3.35 -3.66
C SER A 78 -0.25 -2.87 -2.48
N PRO A 79 0.20 -3.00 -1.21
CA PRO A 79 -0.59 -2.53 -0.07
C PRO A 79 -1.04 -1.07 -0.20
N ALA A 80 -0.23 -0.23 -0.87
CA ALA A 80 -0.59 1.16 -1.14
C ALA A 80 -1.72 1.32 -2.19
N ALA A 81 -1.88 0.39 -3.13
CA ALA A 81 -2.94 0.41 -4.14
C ALA A 81 -4.32 0.04 -3.55
N ASN A 82 -4.35 -0.63 -2.40
CA ASN A 82 -5.57 -0.97 -1.67
C ASN A 82 -6.02 0.14 -0.70
N VAL A 83 -5.27 1.24 -0.62
CA VAL A 83 -5.68 2.42 0.14
C VAL A 83 -6.66 3.23 -0.70
N LYS A 84 -7.92 3.18 -0.29
CA LYS A 84 -9.09 3.74 -0.97
C LYS A 84 -9.96 4.42 0.09
N PRO A 85 -9.64 5.66 0.49
CA PRO A 85 -10.40 6.37 1.50
C PRO A 85 -11.85 6.59 1.06
N THR A 86 -12.78 6.53 2.01
CA THR A 86 -14.22 6.74 1.74
C THR A 86 -14.57 8.22 1.65
N ASP A 87 -14.01 9.04 2.55
CA ASP A 87 -14.26 10.50 2.63
C ASP A 87 -12.94 11.26 2.91
N GLY A 88 -11.87 10.86 2.21
CA GLY A 88 -10.53 11.39 2.42
C GLY A 88 -9.76 11.55 1.12
N VAL A 89 -8.68 12.34 1.18
CA VAL A 89 -7.84 12.64 0.01
C VAL A 89 -6.49 11.93 0.14
N VAL A 90 -6.04 11.32 -0.96
CA VAL A 90 -4.71 10.71 -1.07
C VAL A 90 -3.77 11.67 -1.81
N TYR A 91 -2.63 11.95 -1.21
CA TYR A 91 -1.56 12.75 -1.79
C TYR A 91 -0.30 11.90 -1.97
N TRP A 92 0.39 12.09 -3.09
CA TRP A 92 1.65 11.42 -3.41
C TRP A 92 2.76 12.44 -3.53
N PHE A 93 3.70 12.42 -2.58
CA PHE A 93 4.91 13.23 -2.62
C PHE A 93 6.09 12.35 -3.03
N ILE A 94 6.48 12.45 -4.29
CA ILE A 94 7.49 11.60 -4.89
C ILE A 94 8.53 12.44 -5.65
N ASP A 95 9.74 11.93 -5.81
CA ASP A 95 10.78 12.59 -6.61
C ASP A 95 10.55 12.42 -8.12
N GLU A 96 11.30 13.18 -8.93
CA GLU A 96 11.21 13.11 -10.39
C GLU A 96 11.50 11.69 -10.91
N ASP A 97 12.47 11.00 -10.31
CA ASP A 97 12.83 9.62 -10.65
C ASP A 97 11.68 8.63 -10.40
N ALA A 98 10.91 8.80 -9.32
CA ALA A 98 9.68 8.05 -9.07
C ALA A 98 8.58 8.40 -10.08
N ALA A 99 8.41 9.70 -10.34
CA ALA A 99 7.40 10.22 -11.25
C ALA A 99 7.70 9.88 -12.72
N ALA A 100 8.92 9.44 -13.05
CA ALA A 100 9.39 9.15 -14.40
C ALA A 100 8.51 8.18 -15.21
N LYS A 101 7.71 7.35 -14.52
CA LYS A 101 6.78 6.39 -15.13
C LYS A 101 5.30 6.79 -15.07
N LEU A 102 4.96 7.91 -14.46
CA LEU A 102 3.60 8.44 -14.46
C LEU A 102 3.25 9.01 -15.84
N SER A 103 1.97 8.93 -16.22
CA SER A 103 1.46 9.68 -17.37
C SER A 103 1.51 11.18 -17.08
N ASP A 104 1.48 12.00 -18.12
CA ASP A 104 1.53 13.45 -17.95
C ASP A 104 0.30 13.99 -17.20
N GLU A 105 -0.87 13.35 -17.36
CA GLU A 105 -2.07 13.68 -16.58
C GLU A 105 -1.93 13.34 -15.09
N ALA A 106 -1.11 12.35 -14.74
CA ALA A 106 -0.86 11.96 -13.35
C ALA A 106 0.25 12.79 -12.68
N ARG A 107 0.95 13.65 -13.44
CA ARG A 107 1.98 14.58 -12.95
C ARG A 107 1.48 16.01 -12.78
N MET A 108 0.39 16.37 -13.46
CA MET A 108 -0.29 17.67 -13.34
C MET A 108 -1.18 17.72 -12.09
#